data_AF-A0A832W2F1-F1
#
_entry.id   AF-A0A832W2F1-F1
#
_cell.length_a   1.000
_cell.length_b   1.000
_cell.length_c   1.000
_cell.angle_alpha   90.00
_cell.angle_beta   90.00
_cell.angle_gamma   90.00
#
_symmetry.space_group_name_H-M   'P 1'
#
loop_
_entity.id
_entity.type
_entity.pdbx_description
1 polymer ?
#
loop_
_entity_poly.entity_id
_entity_poly.type
_entity_poly.pdbx_seq_one_letter_code
_entity_poly.pdbx_strand_id
1 'polypeptide(L)'
;MKIPKRFRTYCPFCKTHQEIVAERVKKGQASSMTHIARQKKRQQGIGNSGKFSKVPGGDKPTKRIWLRYRCTVCKKAHQRPAFRAKKFEFKE
;
A
#
# COMPACT_ATOMS: atom_id res chain seq x y z
N MET A 1 11.50 9.02 -11.66
CA MET A 1 10.28 9.62 -12.26
C MET A 1 9.70 10.61 -11.28
N LYS A 2 9.21 11.75 -11.78
CA LYS A 2 8.61 12.81 -10.98
C LYS A 2 7.11 12.90 -11.32
N ILE A 3 6.24 12.92 -10.31
CA ILE A 3 4.79 13.10 -10.46
C ILE A 3 4.34 14.32 -9.66
N PRO A 4 3.47 15.19 -10.17
CA PRO A 4 2.96 16.32 -9.41
C PRO A 4 2.21 15.85 -8.16
N LYS A 5 2.39 16.56 -7.04
CA LYS A 5 1.71 16.22 -5.78
C LYS A 5 0.20 16.43 -5.85
N ARG A 6 -0.25 17.43 -6.62
CA ARG A 6 -1.67 17.74 -6.86
C ARG A 6 -1.93 17.79 -8.35
N PHE A 7 -3.02 17.19 -8.80
CA PHE A 7 -3.45 17.24 -10.20
C PHE A 7 -4.95 17.01 -10.31
N ARG A 8 -5.56 17.49 -11.40
CA ARG A 8 -7.00 17.28 -11.65
C ARG A 8 -7.24 15.90 -12.23
N THR A 9 -8.13 15.14 -11.61
CA THR A 9 -8.54 13.84 -12.15
C THR A 9 -9.91 13.41 -11.62
N TYR A 10 -10.46 12.34 -12.19
CA TYR A 10 -11.77 11.84 -11.81
C TYR A 10 -11.79 11.30 -10.37
N CYS A 11 -12.77 11.75 -9.58
CA CYS A 11 -13.06 11.21 -8.27
C CYS A 11 -14.28 10.26 -8.35
N PRO A 12 -14.13 8.96 -8.00
CA PRO A 12 -15.24 8.01 -8.08
C PRO A 12 -16.36 8.29 -7.08
N PHE A 13 -16.07 9.00 -5.99
CA PHE A 13 -17.07 9.33 -4.97
C PHE A 13 -17.90 10.57 -5.31
N CYS A 14 -17.27 11.59 -5.90
CA CYS A 14 -17.94 12.82 -6.33
C CYS A 14 -18.49 12.73 -7.76
N LYS A 15 -18.11 11.68 -8.50
CA LYS A 15 -18.44 11.47 -9.92
C LYS A 15 -18.08 12.64 -10.83
N THR A 16 -17.11 13.45 -10.42
CA THR A 16 -16.67 14.67 -11.11
C THR A 16 -15.15 14.77 -11.07
N HIS A 17 -14.58 15.59 -11.97
CA HIS A 17 -13.16 15.88 -12.00
C HIS A 17 -12.80 16.94 -10.96
N GLN A 18 -12.03 16.53 -9.95
CA GLN A 18 -11.63 17.37 -8.82
C GLN A 18 -10.11 17.44 -8.73
N GLU A 19 -9.61 18.36 -7.91
CA GLU A 19 -8.20 18.36 -7.53
C GLU A 19 -7.95 17.18 -6.59
N ILE A 20 -6.96 16.36 -6.94
CA ILE A 20 -6.60 15.15 -6.21
C ILE A 20 -5.16 15.26 -5.78
N VAL A 21 -4.93 14.94 -4.51
CA VAL A 21 -3.61 14.86 -3.88
C VAL A 21 -3.13 13.42 -3.93
N ALA A 22 -1.93 13.21 -4.45
CA ALA A 22 -1.27 11.91 -4.42
C ALA A 22 -0.40 11.77 -3.17
N GLU A 23 -0.60 10.68 -2.43
CA GLU A 23 0.13 10.34 -1.21
C GLU A 23 0.81 8.98 -1.37
N ARG A 24 2.08 8.85 -0.95
CA ARG A 24 2.74 7.55 -0.86
C ARG A 24 2.22 6.79 0.36
N VAL A 25 1.75 5.56 0.16
CA VAL A 25 1.24 4.74 1.27
C VAL A 25 2.41 4.24 2.13
N LYS A 26 2.32 4.48 3.43
CA LYS A 26 3.20 3.89 4.45
C LYS A 26 2.53 2.66 5.04
N LYS A 27 3.34 1.67 5.44
CA LYS A 27 2.84 0.48 6.14
C LYS A 27 2.33 0.90 7.52
N GLY A 28 1.09 0.52 7.85
CA GLY A 28 0.53 0.71 9.18
C GLY A 28 1.08 -0.30 10.20
N GLN A 29 0.86 -0.04 11.48
CA GLN A 29 1.22 -0.96 12.56
C GLN A 29 0.40 -2.26 12.46
N ALA A 30 1.07 -3.41 12.60
CA ALA A 30 0.41 -4.70 12.58
C ALA A 30 -0.31 -4.99 13.91
N SER A 31 -1.54 -5.51 13.83
CA SER A 31 -2.29 -5.96 15.01
C SER A 31 -1.91 -7.40 15.41
N SER A 32 -1.80 -7.65 16.71
CA SER A 32 -1.54 -8.97 17.30
C SER A 32 -2.77 -9.89 17.31
N MET A 33 -3.97 -9.34 17.08
CA MET A 33 -5.25 -10.05 17.20
C MET A 33 -5.74 -10.67 15.89
N THR A 34 -4.91 -10.63 14.84
CA THR A 34 -5.23 -11.24 13.55
C THR A 34 -5.30 -12.77 13.66
N HIS A 35 -6.12 -13.39 12.81
CA HIS A 35 -6.25 -14.85 12.78
C HIS A 35 -4.90 -15.56 12.57
N ILE A 36 -4.03 -15.01 11.71
CA ILE A 36 -2.71 -15.57 11.43
C ILE A 36 -1.77 -15.53 12.65
N ALA A 37 -1.83 -14.46 13.45
CA ALA A 37 -1.04 -14.35 14.68
C ALA A 37 -1.47 -15.42 15.71
N ARG A 38 -2.78 -15.65 15.85
CA ARG A 38 -3.31 -16.74 16.70
C ARG A 38 -2.94 -18.11 16.16
N GLN A 39 -3.04 -18.32 14.85
CA GLN A 39 -2.68 -19.59 14.22
C GLN A 39 -1.20 -19.92 14.43
N LYS A 40 -0.31 -18.93 14.29
CA LYS A 40 1.13 -19.11 14.55
C LYS A 40 1.37 -19.58 15.97
N LYS A 41 0.75 -18.94 16.96
CA LYS A 41 0.88 -19.34 18.38
C LYS A 41 0.38 -20.76 18.63
N ARG A 42 -0.72 -21.18 18.01
CA ARG A 42 -1.28 -22.53 18.17
C ARG A 42 -0.46 -23.63 17.51
N GLN A 43 0.23 -23.33 16.40
CA GLN A 43 0.97 -24.33 15.63
C GLN A 43 2.46 -24.40 15.95
N GLN A 44 2.97 -23.46 16.75
CA GLN A 44 4.34 -23.55 17.26
C GLN A 44 4.41 -24.62 18.35
N GLY A 45 5.37 -25.53 18.21
CA GLY A 45 5.59 -26.66 19.11
C GLY A 45 6.98 -27.25 18.88
N ILE A 46 7.21 -28.47 19.36
CA ILE A 46 8.49 -29.17 19.17
C ILE A 46 8.63 -29.55 17.68
N GLY A 47 9.77 -29.21 17.09
CA GLY A 47 10.08 -29.50 15.69
C GLY A 47 9.59 -28.45 14.69
N ASN A 48 9.42 -28.85 13.44
CA ASN A 48 9.10 -27.95 12.34
C ASN A 48 7.62 -27.48 12.38
N SER A 49 7.39 -26.16 12.41
CA SER A 49 6.05 -25.54 12.37
C SER A 49 5.55 -25.27 10.95
N GLY A 50 6.06 -26.01 9.95
CA GLY A 50 5.64 -25.96 8.56
C GLY A 50 5.76 -24.55 7.96
N LYS A 51 4.62 -23.96 7.55
CA LYS A 51 4.60 -22.62 6.94
C LYS A 51 5.13 -21.52 7.86
N PHE A 52 5.09 -21.71 9.18
CA PHE A 52 5.56 -20.73 10.16
C PHE A 52 7.08 -20.76 10.39
N SER A 53 7.75 -21.82 9.91
CA SER A 53 9.21 -21.91 9.88
C SER A 53 9.82 -21.39 8.58
N LYS A 54 9.00 -21.02 7.59
CA LYS A 54 9.48 -20.43 6.32
C LYS A 54 9.97 -18.99 6.56
N VAL A 55 11.20 -18.71 6.12
CA VAL A 55 11.76 -17.35 6.11
C VAL A 55 11.24 -16.56 4.90
N PRO A 56 10.73 -15.32 5.07
CA PRO A 56 10.37 -14.46 3.95
C PRO A 56 11.61 -14.16 3.09
N GLY A 57 11.49 -14.27 1.78
CA GLY A 57 12.63 -14.12 0.87
C GLY A 57 12.35 -13.21 -0.32
N GLY A 58 13.42 -12.59 -0.80
CA GLY A 58 13.56 -12.01 -2.14
C GLY A 58 12.87 -10.66 -2.37
N ASP A 59 13.61 -9.73 -2.96
CA ASP A 59 13.06 -8.49 -3.49
C ASP A 59 13.20 -8.41 -5.00
N LYS A 60 12.10 -8.03 -5.68
CA LYS A 60 12.15 -7.69 -7.10
C LYS A 60 13.06 -6.48 -7.33
N PRO A 61 13.80 -6.42 -8.46
CA PRO A 61 14.73 -5.32 -8.75
C PRO A 61 14.05 -3.95 -8.83
N THR A 62 12.77 -3.92 -9.21
CA THR A 62 11.92 -2.72 -9.09
C THR A 62 10.58 -3.07 -8.47
N LYS A 63 10.10 -2.16 -7.62
CA LYS A 63 8.82 -2.28 -6.92
C LYS A 63 7.74 -1.47 -7.63
N ARG A 64 6.49 -1.91 -7.48
CA ARG A 64 5.33 -1.11 -7.89
C ARG A 64 5.06 -0.05 -6.82
N ILE A 65 4.77 1.17 -7.24
CA ILE A 65 4.54 2.28 -6.33
C ILE A 65 3.11 2.26 -5.84
N TRP A 66 2.94 2.18 -4.53
CA TRP A 66 1.62 2.26 -3.92
C TRP A 66 1.27 3.71 -3.57
N LEU A 67 0.33 4.29 -4.33
CA LEU A 67 -0.13 5.67 -4.18
C LEU A 67 -1.61 5.73 -3.80
N ARG A 68 -1.97 6.52 -2.80
CA ARG A 68 -3.36 6.90 -2.49
C ARG A 68 -3.71 8.22 -3.15
N TYR A 69 -4.89 8.29 -3.73
CA TYR A 69 -5.42 9.48 -4.40
C TYR A 69 -6.55 10.06 -3.58
N ARG A 70 -6.28 11.14 -2.85
CA ARG A 70 -7.24 11.81 -1.96
C ARG A 70 -7.89 12.98 -2.68
N CYS A 71 -9.22 13.00 -2.74
CA CYS A 71 -9.97 14.15 -3.25
C CYS A 71 -9.90 15.29 -2.22
N THR A 72 -9.64 16.53 -2.67
CA THR A 72 -9.64 17.71 -1.77
C THR A 72 -11.04 18.03 -1.25
N VAL A 73 -12.08 17.80 -2.06
CA VAL A 73 -13.47 18.13 -1.73
C VAL A 73 -14.09 17.15 -0.75
N CYS A 74 -14.22 15.87 -1.11
CA CYS A 74 -14.87 14.87 -0.26
C CYS A 74 -13.93 14.19 0.75
N LYS A 75 -12.62 14.46 0.68
CA LYS A 75 -11.55 13.88 1.53
C LYS A 75 -11.43 12.35 1.48
N LYS A 76 -12.27 11.67 0.69
CA LYS A 76 -12.19 10.23 0.43
C LYS A 76 -11.01 9.93 -0.49
N ALA A 77 -10.36 8.79 -0.24
CA ALA A 77 -9.23 8.33 -1.03
C ALA A 77 -9.62 7.09 -1.85
N HIS A 78 -9.11 7.01 -3.07
CA HIS A 78 -9.23 5.81 -3.91
C HIS A 78 -7.84 5.35 -4.38
N GLN A 79 -7.80 4.13 -4.92
CA GLN A 79 -6.58 3.47 -5.37
C GLN A 79 -6.65 3.25 -6.88
N ARG A 80 -5.52 3.45 -7.57
CA ARG A 80 -5.35 3.10 -8.99
C ARG A 80 -4.36 1.93 -9.14
N PRO A 81 -4.37 1.25 -10.30
CA PRO A 81 -3.34 0.27 -10.62
C PRO A 81 -1.94 0.86 -10.45
N ALA A 82 -1.12 0.15 -9.67
CA ALA A 82 0.25 0.57 -9.39
C ALA A 82 1.19 0.23 -10.56
N PHE A 83 2.08 1.16 -10.90
CA PHE A 83 3.11 0.97 -11.92
C PHE A 83 4.51 0.81 -11.29
N ARG A 84 5.47 0.24 -12.04
CA ARG A 84 6.85 0.05 -11.57
C ARG A 84 7.68 1.32 -11.77
N ALA A 85 8.48 1.68 -10.78
CA ALA A 85 9.57 2.65 -10.97
C ALA A 85 10.75 2.34 -10.03
N LYS A 86 11.96 2.68 -10.47
CA LYS A 86 13.19 2.54 -9.67
C LYS A 86 13.32 3.65 -8.62
N LYS A 87 13.03 4.90 -9.02
CA LYS A 87 12.99 6.08 -8.14
C LYS A 87 11.71 6.86 -8.40
N PHE A 88 11.04 7.27 -7.34
CA PHE A 88 9.82 8.10 -7.38
C PHE A 88 9.96 9.27 -6.43
N GLU A 89 9.71 10.45 -6.97
CA GLU A 89 9.73 11.74 -6.27
C GLU A 89 8.45 12.52 -6.64
N PHE A 90 7.97 13.33 -5.71
CA PHE A 90 6.94 14.30 -6.03
C PHE A 90 7.60 15.54 -6.63
N LYS A 91 7.06 16.04 -7.74
CA LYS A 91 7.38 17.38 -8.23
C LYS A 91 6.48 18.33 -7.44
N GLU A 92 7.09 19.26 -6.71
CA GLU A 92 6.39 20.40 -6.14
C GLU A 92 5.88 21.30 -7.27
#